data_AF-A0A562LWT4-F1
#
_entry.id   AF-A0A562LWT4-F1
#
_cell.length_a   1.000
_cell.length_b   1.000
_cell.length_c   1.000
_cell.angle_alpha   90.00
_cell.angle_beta   90.00
_cell.angle_gamma   90.00
#
_symmetry.space_group_name_H-M   'P 1'
#
loop_
_entity.id
_entity.type
_entity.pdbx_description
1 polymer ?
#
loop_
_entity_poly.entity_id
_entity_poly.type
_entity_poly.pdbx_seq_one_letter_code
_entity_poly.pdbx_strand_id
1 'polypeptide(L)'
;MKNQSRIFDMPHCTVRYSVRLTPKAVDGRAVDAVGIFYEEREQDLLGQPGDLISRRLVTFSGPSGYSLRDLMTRGNDWKMDVLSRIDPLKWDS
;
A
#
# COMPACT_ATOMS: atom_id res chain seq x y z
N MET A 1 37.10 -7.79 -6.69
CA MET A 1 35.96 -8.38 -5.95
C MET A 1 34.73 -7.55 -6.26
N LYS A 2 33.74 -8.10 -6.98
CA LYS A 2 32.49 -7.40 -7.30
C LYS A 2 31.53 -7.64 -6.13
N ASN A 3 31.22 -6.59 -5.37
CA ASN A 3 30.11 -6.60 -4.41
C ASN A 3 28.81 -6.72 -5.23
N GLN A 4 28.41 -7.95 -5.51
CA GLN A 4 27.04 -8.25 -5.92
C GLN A 4 26.19 -8.03 -4.67
N SER A 5 25.65 -6.82 -4.53
CA SER A 5 24.48 -6.57 -3.71
C SER A 5 23.41 -7.54 -4.18
N ARG A 6 23.31 -8.71 -3.54
CA ARG A 6 22.10 -9.52 -3.61
C ARG A 6 21.04 -8.62 -3.02
N ILE A 7 20.29 -7.93 -3.88
CA ILE A 7 18.97 -7.43 -3.52
C ILE A 7 18.21 -8.72 -3.23
N PHE A 8 18.27 -9.17 -1.98
CA PHE A 8 17.33 -10.17 -1.51
C PHE A 8 15.98 -9.50 -1.70
N ASP A 9 15.17 -10.03 -2.61
CA ASP A 9 13.80 -9.61 -2.76
C ASP A 9 13.16 -9.87 -1.39
N MET A 10 12.94 -8.79 -0.65
CA MET A 10 12.37 -8.86 0.69
C MET A 10 10.99 -9.53 0.56
N PRO A 11 10.63 -10.46 1.46
CA PRO A 11 9.32 -11.09 1.40
C PRO A 11 8.26 -9.99 1.54
N HIS A 12 7.24 -10.08 0.70
CA HIS A 12 6.23 -9.05 0.55
C HIS A 12 4.83 -9.63 0.72
N CYS A 13 3.92 -8.76 1.16
CA CYS A 13 2.50 -9.04 1.27
C CYS A 13 1.73 -8.08 0.36
N THR A 14 0.77 -8.59 -0.39
CA THR A 14 -0.28 -7.80 -1.02
C THR A 14 -1.44 -7.67 -0.04
N VAL A 15 -1.68 -6.46 0.45
CA VAL A 15 -2.65 -6.19 1.53
C VAL A 15 -3.68 -5.17 1.11
N ARG A 16 -4.95 -5.40 1.46
CA ARG A 16 -6.03 -4.42 1.29
C ARG A 16 -6.28 -3.65 2.57
N TYR A 17 -6.40 -2.34 2.44
CA TYR A 17 -6.80 -1.42 3.50
C TYR A 17 -8.02 -0.62 3.09
N SER A 18 -8.90 -0.33 4.05
CA SER A 18 -9.83 0.79 3.89
C SER A 18 -9.03 2.08 3.92
N VAL A 19 -9.38 3.02 3.04
CA VAL A 19 -8.71 4.30 2.93
C VAL A 19 -9.75 5.41 2.82
N ARG A 20 -9.39 6.60 3.31
CA ARG A 20 -10.15 7.82 3.07
C ARG A 20 -9.33 8.79 2.23
N LEU A 21 -9.87 9.15 1.07
CA LEU A 21 -9.28 10.09 0.14
C LEU A 21 -9.93 11.45 0.36
N THR A 22 -9.14 12.46 0.73
CA THR A 22 -9.63 13.81 1.02
C THR A 22 -8.97 14.80 0.07
N PRO A 23 -9.73 15.55 -0.73
CA PRO A 23 -9.17 16.66 -1.50
C PRO A 23 -8.61 17.71 -0.53
N LYS A 24 -7.49 18.33 -0.88
CA LYS A 24 -6.91 19.45 -0.13
C LYS A 24 -7.62 20.78 -0.43
N ALA A 25 -8.44 20.82 -1.48
CA ALA A 25 -9.32 21.96 -1.76
C ALA A 25 -10.37 22.12 -0.65
N VAL A 26 -10.68 23.37 -0.31
CA VAL A 26 -11.46 23.76 0.89
C VAL A 26 -12.86 23.14 0.95
N ASP A 27 -13.47 22.83 -0.19
CA ASP A 27 -14.85 22.31 -0.28
C ASP A 27 -14.93 20.85 -0.80
N GLY A 28 -13.79 20.16 -0.84
CA GLY A 28 -13.71 18.80 -1.35
C GLY A 28 -14.38 17.79 -0.43
N ARG A 29 -15.29 16.96 -0.97
CA ARG A 29 -15.86 15.84 -0.23
C ARG A 29 -14.87 14.67 -0.17
N ALA A 30 -14.67 14.14 1.03
CA ALA A 30 -13.90 12.91 1.20
C ALA A 30 -14.63 11.70 0.61
N VAL A 31 -13.86 10.75 0.08
CA VAL A 31 -14.35 9.52 -0.53
C VAL A 31 -13.65 8.34 0.12
N ASP A 32 -14.42 7.33 0.52
CA ASP A 32 -13.88 6.08 1.03
C ASP A 32 -13.60 5.11 -0.11
N ALA A 33 -12.46 4.42 -0.05
CA ALA A 33 -12.04 3.44 -1.05
C ALA A 33 -11.29 2.27 -0.39
N VAL A 34 -10.96 1.26 -1.19
CA VAL A 34 -10.09 0.16 -0.77
C VAL A 34 -8.77 0.26 -1.51
N GLY A 35 -7.70 0.57 -0.79
CA GLY A 35 -6.34 0.59 -1.35
C GLY A 35 -5.70 -0.79 -1.29
N ILE A 36 -5.03 -1.17 -2.37
CA ILE A 36 -4.20 -2.38 -2.46
C ILE A 36 -2.74 -1.94 -2.37
N PHE A 37 -2.02 -2.49 -1.40
CA PHE A 37 -0.66 -2.10 -1.06
C PHE A 37 0.28 -3.30 -1.16
N TYR A 38 1.51 -3.04 -1.63
CA TYR A 38 2.64 -3.92 -1.38
C TYR A 38 3.28 -3.49 -0.07
N GLU A 39 3.48 -4.45 0.82
CA GLU A 39 4.19 -4.27 2.08
C GLU A 39 5.42 -5.15 2.11
N GLU A 40 6.59 -4.53 2.27
CA GLU A 40 7.81 -5.24 2.68
C GLU A 40 7.77 -5.37 4.20
N ARG A 41 7.97 -6.59 4.70
CA ARG A 41 7.84 -6.89 6.13
C ARG A 41 8.98 -7.80 6.59
N GLU A 42 9.39 -7.65 7.84
CA GLU A 42 10.28 -8.62 8.47
C GLU A 42 9.55 -9.94 8.71
N GLN A 43 10.30 -11.04 8.74
CA GLN A 43 9.76 -12.32 9.18
C GLN A 43 9.74 -12.36 10.71
N ASP A 44 8.64 -12.84 11.29
CA ASP A 44 8.61 -13.16 12.71
C ASP A 44 9.34 -14.48 13.01
N LEU A 45 9.36 -14.89 14.28
CA LEU A 45 10.02 -16.12 14.74
C LEU A 45 9.46 -17.41 14.13
N LEU A 46 8.26 -17.37 13.53
CA LEU A 46 7.59 -18.49 12.88
C LEU A 46 7.65 -18.37 11.35
N GLY A 47 8.42 -17.40 10.82
CA GLY A 47 8.52 -17.12 9.40
C GLY A 47 7.25 -16.48 8.81
N GLN A 48 6.34 -15.95 9.62
CA GLN A 48 5.13 -15.24 9.18
C GLN A 48 5.40 -13.73 9.01
N PRO A 49 4.50 -12.98 8.34
CA PRO A 49 4.66 -11.53 8.20
C PRO A 49 4.63 -10.81 9.56
N GLY A 50 5.79 -10.30 9.98
CA GLY A 50 6.04 -9.62 11.25
C GLY A 50 5.90 -8.10 11.17
N ASP A 51 6.99 -7.37 11.35
CA ASP A 51 6.96 -5.91 11.39
C ASP A 51 6.98 -5.29 9.99
N LEU A 52 6.26 -4.17 9.83
CA LEU A 52 6.20 -3.45 8.56
C LEU A 52 7.48 -2.62 8.36
N ILE A 53 8.19 -2.86 7.26
CA ILE A 53 9.36 -2.05 6.86
C ILE A 53 8.93 -0.91 5.94
N SER A 54 8.24 -1.25 4.86
CA SER A 54 7.82 -0.29 3.87
C SER A 54 6.44 -0.64 3.31
N ARG A 55 5.70 0.39 2.90
CA ARG A 55 4.38 0.25 2.29
C ARG A 55 4.30 1.12 1.05
N ARG A 56 3.81 0.55 -0.04
CA ARG A 56 3.59 1.26 -1.30
C ARG A 56 2.20 0.96 -1.86
N LEU A 57 1.47 2.02 -2.23
CA LEU A 57 0.19 1.89 -2.93
C LEU A 57 0.42 1.32 -4.34
N VAL A 58 -0.25 0.21 -4.63
CA VAL A 58 -0.23 -0.46 -5.94
C VAL A 58 -1.38 0.05 -6.80
N THR A 59 -2.59 0.00 -6.27
CA THR A 59 -3.82 0.41 -6.95
C THR A 59 -4.97 0.52 -5.94
N PHE A 60 -6.16 0.88 -6.39
CA PHE A 60 -7.39 0.74 -5.61
C PHE A 60 -8.25 -0.41 -6.15
N SER A 61 -9.17 -0.91 -5.33
CA SER A 61 -10.14 -1.92 -5.78
C SER A 61 -11.12 -1.32 -6.80
N GLY A 62 -11.54 -2.15 -7.76
CA GLY A 62 -12.53 -1.80 -8.77
C GLY A 62 -11.92 -1.33 -10.11
N PRO A 63 -12.78 -1.14 -11.14
CA PRO A 63 -12.34 -0.91 -12.52
C PRO A 63 -11.46 0.34 -12.73
N SER A 64 -11.68 1.37 -11.91
CA SER A 64 -10.97 2.66 -12.01
C SER A 64 -9.75 2.76 -11.09
N GLY A 65 -9.31 1.64 -10.51
CA GLY A 65 -8.31 1.62 -9.45
C GLY A 65 -6.98 2.28 -9.84
N TYR A 66 -6.48 1.97 -11.03
CA TYR A 66 -5.21 2.52 -11.52
C TYR A 66 -5.30 4.02 -11.82
N SER A 67 -6.42 4.48 -12.41
CA SER A 67 -6.64 5.91 -12.66
C SER A 67 -6.70 6.70 -11.35
N LEU A 68 -7.33 6.14 -10.30
CA LEU A 68 -7.38 6.76 -8.98
C LEU A 68 -5.99 6.82 -8.34
N ARG A 69 -5.18 5.75 -8.49
CA ARG A 69 -3.78 5.72 -8.04
C ARG A 69 -2.91 6.75 -8.75
N ASP A 70 -3.04 6.91 -10.06
CA ASP A 70 -2.32 7.94 -10.81
C ASP A 70 -2.69 9.35 -10.31
N LEU A 71 -3.98 9.59 -10.03
CA LEU A 71 -4.45 10.86 -9.47
C LEU A 71 -3.83 11.14 -8.08
N MET A 72 -3.72 10.12 -7.22
CA MET A 72 -3.09 10.24 -5.89
C MET A 72 -1.57 10.42 -5.92
N THR A 73 -0.88 9.88 -6.93
CA THR A 73 0.59 9.85 -6.98
C THR A 73 1.20 10.99 -7.78
N ARG A 74 0.47 11.55 -8.75
CA ARG A 74 0.94 12.65 -9.60
C ARG A 74 0.45 14.02 -9.12
N GLY A 75 -0.70 14.07 -8.45
CA GLY A 75 -1.25 15.31 -7.91
C GLY A 75 -0.88 15.49 -6.43
N ASN A 76 -0.58 16.72 -6.02
CA ASN A 76 -0.45 17.06 -4.60
C ASN A 76 -1.80 17.53 -4.00
N ASP A 77 -2.90 17.40 -4.74
CA ASP A 77 -4.20 17.97 -4.39
C ASP A 77 -5.05 17.05 -3.51
N TRP A 78 -4.57 15.86 -3.21
CA TRP A 78 -5.29 14.86 -2.42
C TRP A 78 -4.42 14.33 -1.28
N LYS A 79 -5.08 14.00 -0.18
CA LYS A 79 -4.51 13.29 0.96
C LYS A 79 -5.17 11.92 1.03
N MET A 80 -4.37 10.89 1.29
CA MET A 80 -4.85 9.54 1.57
C MET A 80 -4.55 9.18 3.01
N ASP A 81 -5.59 8.89 3.78
CA ASP A 81 -5.50 8.33 5.12
C ASP A 81 -5.72 6.82 5.04
N VAL A 82 -4.73 6.03 5.44
CA VAL A 82 -4.84 4.57 5.52
C VAL A 82 -5.45 4.20 6.87
N LEU A 83 -6.59 3.51 6.84
CA LEU A 83 -7.38 3.20 8.03
C LEU A 83 -7.14 1.75 8.46
N SER A 84 -8.17 0.91 8.44
CA SER A 84 -8.09 -0.47 8.90
C SER A 84 -7.65 -1.42 7.79
N ARG A 85 -6.88 -2.44 8.17
CA ARG A 85 -6.57 -3.58 7.30
C ARG A 85 -7.83 -4.42 7.12
N ILE A 86 -8.10 -4.84 5.89
CA ILE A 86 -9.27 -5.66 5.53
C ILE A 86 -8.95 -7.15 5.62
N ASP A 87 -7.76 -7.55 5.17
CA ASP A 87 -7.36 -8.96 5.10
C ASP A 87 -6.34 -9.36 6.17
N PRO A 88 -6.26 -10.65 6.53
CA PRO A 88 -5.12 -11.16 7.28
C PRO A 88 -3.82 -10.99 6.50
N LEU A 89 -2.72 -10.81 7.22
CA LEU A 89 -1.38 -10.76 6.63
C LEU A 89 -0.94 -12.14 6.17
N LYS A 90 -0.49 -12.23 4.93
CA LYS A 90 0.05 -13.44 4.30
C LYS A 90 1.13 -13.03 3.31
N TRP A 91 2.19 -13.82 3.22
CA TRP A 91 3.17 -13.66 2.16
C TRP A 91 2.53 -13.91 0.80
N ASP A 92 2.97 -13.15 -0.20
CA ASP A 92 2.65 -13.45 -1.59
C ASP A 92 3.36 -14.76 -1.98
N SER A 93 2.61 -15.65 -2.63
CA SER A 93 3.04 -17.00 -3.04
C SER A 93 3.73 -17.03 -4.39
#